data_AF-W6L0E8-F1
#
_entry.id   AF-W6L0E8-F1
#
_cell.length_a   1.000
_cell.length_b   1.000
_cell.length_c   1.000
_cell.angle_alpha   90.00
_cell.angle_beta   90.00
_cell.angle_gamma   90.00
#
_symmetry.space_group_name_H-M   'P 1'
#
loop_
_entity.id
_entity.type
_entity.pdbx_description
1 polymer ?
#
loop_
_entity_poly.entity_id
_entity_poly.type
_entity_poly.pdbx_seq_one_letter_code
_entity_poly.pdbx_strand_id
1 'polypeptide(L)'
;MSSDGPVNVRVSANKRKYAYADFTKHRLHEGVNEILISGLGSAIADAVSVTELLKNQGLVVVKKIHTSRGGVEAARVNYVDKIEIVVGKSPNFDSIYKEQQQAREAAAAAKKQ
;
A
#
# COMPACT_ATOMS: atom_id res chain seq x y z
N MET A 1 13.45 -17.67 10.30
CA MET A 1 12.02 -17.69 10.66
C MET A 1 11.25 -17.13 9.47
N SER A 2 10.68 -18.01 8.66
CA SER A 2 9.91 -17.65 7.47
C SER A 2 8.61 -16.99 7.93
N SER A 3 8.51 -15.67 7.83
CA SER A 3 7.23 -14.97 7.97
C SER A 3 6.42 -15.22 6.70
N ASP A 4 5.80 -16.39 6.61
CA ASP A 4 5.16 -16.94 5.40
C ASP A 4 3.78 -16.32 5.10
N GLY A 5 3.61 -15.04 5.45
CA GLY A 5 2.42 -14.26 5.18
C GLY A 5 2.76 -13.05 4.29
N PRO A 6 1.81 -12.58 3.47
CA PRO A 6 2.03 -11.40 2.64
C PRO A 6 2.40 -10.20 3.52
N VAL A 7 3.37 -9.41 3.07
CA VAL A 7 3.80 -8.20 3.79
C VAL A 7 2.58 -7.28 3.93
N ASN A 8 2.22 -6.96 5.18
CA ASN A 8 1.01 -6.18 5.47
C ASN A 8 1.32 -4.70 5.67
N VAL A 9 0.80 -3.88 4.77
CA VAL A 9 0.77 -2.42 4.87
C VAL A 9 -0.49 -2.01 5.63
N ARG A 10 -0.32 -1.74 6.93
CA ARG A 10 -1.40 -1.29 7.82
C ARG A 10 -1.60 0.21 7.69
N VAL A 11 -2.65 0.60 6.97
CA VAL A 11 -3.07 1.98 6.81
C VAL A 11 -3.82 2.43 8.06
N SER A 12 -3.40 3.56 8.61
CA SER A 12 -4.02 4.19 9.77
C SER A 12 -4.50 5.58 9.40
N ALA A 13 -5.60 6.01 10.03
CA ALA A 13 -6.08 7.38 9.91
C ALA A 13 -5.00 8.38 10.34
N ASN A 14 -5.02 9.57 9.74
CA ASN A 14 -4.13 10.71 10.06
C ASN A 14 -2.65 10.56 9.69
N LYS A 15 -2.26 9.52 8.95
CA LYS A 15 -0.92 9.42 8.34
C LYS A 15 -0.94 9.78 6.86
N ARG A 16 0.23 10.12 6.31
CA ARG A 16 0.37 10.52 4.90
C ARG A 16 0.12 9.33 3.97
N LYS A 17 -0.93 9.39 3.16
CA LYS A 17 -1.31 8.32 2.20
C LYS A 17 -0.15 7.93 1.27
N TYR A 18 0.61 8.92 0.80
CA TYR A 18 1.77 8.72 -0.08
C TYR A 18 2.86 7.85 0.54
N ALA A 19 3.04 7.87 1.87
CA ALA A 19 4.04 7.03 2.53
C ALA A 19 3.69 5.54 2.41
N TYR A 20 2.40 5.18 2.49
CA TYR A 20 1.95 3.81 2.28
C TYR A 20 2.11 3.37 0.84
N ALA A 21 1.80 4.25 -0.12
CA ALA A 21 2.00 3.98 -1.53
C ALA A 21 3.50 3.77 -1.85
N ASP A 22 4.37 4.64 -1.36
CA ASP A 22 5.82 4.52 -1.56
C ASP A 22 6.39 3.26 -0.91
N PHE A 23 5.97 2.93 0.31
CA PHE A 23 6.36 1.68 0.96
C PHE A 23 5.91 0.45 0.18
N THR A 24 4.66 0.46 -0.33
CA THR A 24 4.12 -0.64 -1.14
C THR A 24 4.94 -0.85 -2.41
N LYS A 25 5.23 0.24 -3.14
CA LYS A 25 6.09 0.18 -4.35
C LYS A 25 7.47 -0.38 -4.02
N HIS A 26 8.09 0.11 -2.96
CA HIS A 26 9.43 -0.31 -2.57
C HIS A 26 9.50 -1.80 -2.22
N ARG A 27 8.53 -2.33 -1.46
CA ARG A 27 8.46 -3.77 -1.13
C ARG A 27 8.22 -4.64 -2.36
N LEU A 28 7.32 -4.23 -3.25
CA LEU A 28 7.11 -4.93 -4.52
C LEU A 28 8.40 -4.93 -5.36
N HIS A 29 9.12 -3.81 -5.41
CA HIS A 29 10.40 -3.72 -6.13
C HIS A 29 11.47 -4.65 -5.55
N GLU A 30 11.55 -4.82 -4.23
CA GLU A 30 12.47 -5.74 -3.55
C GLU A 30 12.18 -7.23 -3.77
N GLY A 31 11.13 -7.57 -4.51
CA GLY A 31 10.80 -8.96 -4.88
C GLY A 31 9.69 -9.58 -4.05
N VAL A 32 8.97 -8.79 -3.23
CA VAL A 32 7.74 -9.27 -2.60
C VAL A 32 6.66 -9.41 -3.68
N ASN A 33 6.12 -10.62 -3.85
CA ASN A 33 5.14 -10.92 -4.91
C ASN A 33 3.78 -10.26 -4.66
N GLU A 34 3.36 -10.20 -3.39
CA GLU A 34 2.05 -9.70 -2.98
C GLU A 34 2.12 -8.88 -1.70
N ILE A 35 1.36 -7.80 -1.67
CA ILE A 35 1.20 -6.93 -0.51
C ILE A 35 -0.24 -6.97 -0.07
N LEU A 36 -0.45 -7.09 1.24
CA LEU A 36 -1.76 -6.91 1.86
C LEU A 36 -1.88 -5.47 2.35
N ILE A 37 -2.75 -4.67 1.76
CA ILE A 37 -3.10 -3.33 2.24
C ILE A 37 -4.32 -3.47 3.15
N SER A 38 -4.20 -3.09 4.42
CA SER A 38 -5.30 -3.22 5.38
C SER A 38 -5.63 -1.90 6.07
N GLY A 39 -6.90 -1.73 6.46
CA GLY A 39 -7.40 -0.55 7.18
C GLY A 39 -8.56 -0.91 8.11
N LEU A 40 -8.64 -0.23 9.26
CA LEU A 40 -9.69 -0.40 10.27
C LEU A 40 -10.54 0.86 10.39
N GLY A 41 -11.87 0.70 10.50
CA GLY A 41 -12.82 1.79 10.70
C GLY A 41 -12.65 2.91 9.66
N SER A 42 -12.40 4.14 10.12
CA SER A 42 -12.21 5.30 9.23
C SER A 42 -11.01 5.16 8.29
N ALA A 43 -10.01 4.33 8.60
CA ALA A 43 -8.86 4.10 7.74
C ALA A 43 -9.17 3.21 6.52
N ILE A 44 -10.37 2.61 6.44
CA ILE A 44 -10.81 1.84 5.28
C ILE A 44 -10.79 2.70 4.01
N ALA A 45 -11.32 3.92 4.09
CA ALA A 45 -11.34 4.84 2.94
C ALA A 45 -9.93 5.19 2.46
N ASP A 46 -8.98 5.32 3.38
CA ASP A 46 -7.58 5.58 3.06
C ASP A 46 -6.89 4.35 2.44
N ALA A 47 -7.18 3.15 2.94
CA ALA A 47 -6.66 1.90 2.35
C ALA A 47 -7.14 1.71 0.90
N VAL A 48 -8.42 2.00 0.64
CA VAL A 48 -8.98 2.00 -0.72
C VAL A 48 -8.31 3.09 -1.57
N SER A 49 -8.16 4.31 -1.05
CA SER A 49 -7.52 5.42 -1.76
C SER A 49 -6.07 5.10 -2.16
N VAL A 50 -5.29 4.49 -1.27
CA VAL A 50 -3.90 4.07 -1.55
C VAL A 50 -3.88 3.00 -2.65
N THR A 51 -4.80 2.03 -2.57
CA THR A 51 -4.92 0.98 -3.60
C THR A 51 -5.27 1.57 -4.96
N GLU A 52 -6.28 2.43 -5.03
CA GLU A 52 -6.72 3.06 -6.27
C GLU A 52 -5.64 3.99 -6.85
N LEU A 53 -4.90 4.72 -6.01
CA LEU A 53 -3.74 5.52 -6.45
C LEU A 53 -2.71 4.64 -7.19
N LEU A 54 -2.33 3.51 -6.59
CA LEU A 54 -1.34 2.60 -7.18
C LEU A 54 -1.85 1.93 -8.46
N LYS A 55 -3.13 1.55 -8.49
CA LYS A 55 -3.79 0.94 -9.64
C LYS A 55 -3.91 1.92 -10.80
N ASN A 56 -4.31 3.16 -10.54
CA ASN A 56 -4.44 4.22 -11.56
C ASN A 56 -3.08 4.66 -12.11
N GLN A 57 -2.00 4.53 -11.32
CA GLN A 57 -0.64 4.68 -11.82
C GLN A 57 -0.15 3.47 -12.64
N GLY A 58 -0.97 2.43 -12.81
CA GLY A 58 -0.61 1.23 -13.54
C GLY A 58 0.44 0.37 -12.84
N LEU A 59 0.69 0.56 -11.54
CA LEU A 59 1.73 -0.16 -10.81
C LEU A 59 1.26 -1.50 -10.26
N VAL A 60 0.00 -1.60 -9.84
CA VAL A 60 -0.50 -2.81 -9.17
C VAL A 60 -1.79 -3.31 -9.79
N VAL A 61 -2.03 -4.61 -9.62
CA VAL A 61 -3.32 -5.27 -9.87
C VAL A 61 -3.90 -5.77 -8.55
N VAL A 62 -5.21 -5.62 -8.38
CA VAL A 62 -5.92 -6.14 -7.20
C VAL A 62 -6.22 -7.61 -7.44
N LYS A 63 -5.74 -8.48 -6.53
CA LYS A 63 -5.95 -9.93 -6.60
C LYS A 63 -7.13 -10.38 -5.75
N LYS A 64 -7.32 -9.76 -4.57
CA LYS A 64 -8.39 -10.11 -3.64
C LYS A 64 -8.79 -8.90 -2.80
N ILE A 65 -10.08 -8.79 -2.51
CA ILE A 65 -10.63 -7.85 -1.52
C ILE A 65 -11.42 -8.67 -0.51
N HIS A 66 -11.18 -8.42 0.78
CA HIS A 66 -11.91 -9.05 1.87
C HIS A 66 -12.27 -8.00 2.93
N THR A 67 -13.48 -8.11 3.47
CA THR A 67 -13.95 -7.29 4.58
C THR A 67 -14.33 -8.19 5.75
N SER A 68 -13.94 -7.79 6.95
CA SER A 68 -14.19 -8.53 8.19
C SER A 68 -14.38 -7.55 9.35
N ARG A 69 -14.54 -8.08 10.57
CA ARG A 69 -14.47 -7.28 11.79
C ARG A 69 -13.14 -7.56 12.49
N GLY A 70 -12.37 -6.51 12.76
CA GLY A 70 -11.10 -6.56 13.49
C GLY A 70 -11.28 -6.22 14.97
N GLY A 71 -10.62 -6.96 15.85
CA GLY A 71 -10.60 -6.66 17.27
C GLY A 71 -9.77 -5.42 17.60
N VAL A 72 -10.29 -4.53 18.46
CA VAL A 72 -9.55 -3.36 18.95
C VAL A 72 -9.71 -3.26 20.46
N GLU A 73 -8.61 -3.42 21.17
CA GLU A 73 -8.57 -3.49 22.65
C GLU A 73 -9.03 -2.19 23.34
N ALA A 74 -8.95 -1.06 22.64
CA ALA A 74 -9.27 0.27 23.15
C ALA A 74 -10.67 0.81 22.76
N ALA A 75 -11.48 0.06 22.01
CA ALA A 75 -12.76 0.53 21.52
C ALA A 75 -13.92 0.17 22.50
N ARG A 76 -14.90 1.08 22.67
CA ARG A 76 -16.13 0.81 23.47
C ARG A 76 -16.87 -0.45 23.01
N VAL A 77 -16.74 -0.79 21.73
CA VAL A 77 -17.18 -2.04 21.12
C VAL A 77 -15.93 -2.77 20.68
N ASN A 78 -15.74 -4.02 21.09
CA ASN A 78 -14.50 -4.79 20.88
C ASN A 78 -14.14 -5.05 19.41
N TYR A 79 -14.96 -4.58 18.46
CA TYR A 79 -14.83 -4.84 17.04
C TYR A 79 -15.08 -3.58 16.21
N VAL A 80 -14.25 -3.37 15.20
CA VAL A 80 -14.44 -2.36 14.15
C VAL A 80 -14.34 -3.03 12.78
N ASP A 81 -14.97 -2.46 11.77
CA ASP A 81 -14.87 -3.00 10.41
C ASP A 81 -13.41 -2.93 9.91
N LYS A 82 -13.02 -3.92 9.13
CA LYS A 82 -11.68 -4.09 8.57
C LYS A 82 -11.77 -4.37 7.09
N ILE A 83 -10.91 -3.74 6.30
CA ILE A 83 -10.67 -4.08 4.90
C ILE A 83 -9.27 -4.66 4.72
N GLU A 84 -9.15 -5.63 3.82
CA GLU A 84 -7.94 -6.33 3.44
C GLU A 84 -7.90 -6.47 1.92
N ILE A 85 -6.95 -5.80 1.27
CA ILE A 85 -6.80 -5.76 -0.17
C ILE A 85 -5.44 -6.36 -0.54
N VAL A 86 -5.44 -7.48 -1.23
CA VAL A 86 -4.21 -8.11 -1.75
C VAL A 86 -3.92 -7.53 -3.12
N VAL A 87 -2.74 -6.93 -3.27
CA VAL A 87 -2.24 -6.39 -4.53
C VAL A 87 -0.94 -7.07 -4.94
N GLY A 88 -0.71 -7.19 -6.25
CA GLY A 88 0.57 -7.64 -6.80
C GLY A 88 1.05 -6.71 -7.91
N LYS A 89 2.28 -6.92 -8.40
CA LYS A 89 2.84 -6.17 -9.51
C LYS A 89 1.93 -6.25 -10.74
N SER A 90 1.74 -5.12 -11.42
CA SER A 90 1.24 -5.11 -12.79
C SER A 90 2.35 -5.54 -13.77
N PRO A 91 2.01 -5.87 -15.03
CA PRO A 91 3.01 -6.13 -16.07
C PRO A 91 3.97 -4.95 -16.32
N ASN A 92 3.51 -3.71 -16.09
CA ASN A 92 4.26 -2.49 -16.38
C ASN A 92 5.01 -1.95 -15.15
N PHE A 93 4.94 -2.64 -14.01
CA PHE A 93 5.43 -2.14 -12.73
C PHE A 93 6.90 -1.70 -12.80
N ASP A 94 7.80 -2.58 -13.26
CA ASP A 94 9.24 -2.31 -13.19
C ASP A 94 9.64 -1.13 -14.08
N SER A 95 8.98 -0.97 -15.24
CA SER A 95 9.21 0.19 -16.14
C SER A 95 8.76 1.49 -15.49
N ILE A 96 7.52 1.53 -14.99
CA ILE A 96 6.95 2.75 -14.39
C ILE A 96 7.70 3.11 -13.11
N TYR A 97 8.07 2.12 -12.29
CA TYR A 97 8.84 2.35 -11.07
C TYR A 97 10.21 2.95 -11.37
N LYS A 98 10.92 2.43 -12.38
CA LYS A 98 12.22 2.97 -12.81
C LYS A 98 12.11 4.41 -13.29
N GLU A 99 11.11 4.72 -14.12
CA GLU A 99 10.85 6.08 -14.60
C GLU A 99 10.58 7.05 -13.43
N GLN A 100 9.78 6.64 -12.45
CA GLN A 100 9.52 7.43 -11.25
C GLN A 100 10.78 7.68 -10.41
N GLN A 101 11.71 6.72 -10.30
CA GLN A 101 12.97 6.93 -9.58
C GLN A 101 13.87 7.92 -10.30
N GLN A 102 14.02 7.79 -11.61
CA GLN A 102 14.80 8.72 -12.42
C GLN A 102 14.26 10.15 -12.31
N ALA A 103 12.93 10.33 -12.37
CA ALA A 103 12.30 11.63 -12.18
C ALA A 103 12.55 12.23 -10.78
N ARG A 104 12.55 11.39 -9.73
CA ARG A 104 12.85 11.82 -8.35
C ARG A 104 14.30 12.25 -8.19
N GLU A 105 15.24 11.50 -8.77
CA GLU A 105 16.68 11.82 -8.75
C GLU A 105 16.97 13.13 -9.50
N ALA A 106 16.40 13.31 -10.68
CA ALA A 106 16.53 14.55 -11.46
C ALA A 106 15.98 15.77 -10.69
N ALA A 107 14.81 15.64 -10.07
CA ALA A 107 14.22 16.71 -9.25
C ALA A 107 15.05 17.02 -7.99
N ALA A 108 15.68 16.01 -7.38
CA ALA A 108 16.57 16.20 -6.24
C ALA A 108 17.89 16.89 -6.63
N ALA A 109 18.44 16.58 -7.81
CA ALA A 109 19.63 17.25 -8.34
C ALA A 109 19.37 18.72 -8.68
N ALA A 110 18.21 19.03 -9.31
CA ALA A 110 17.82 20.39 -9.65
C ALA A 110 17.61 21.31 -8.44
N LYS A 111 17.22 20.75 -7.27
CA LYS A 111 17.08 21.52 -6.01
C LYS A 111 18.40 21.78 -5.28
N LYS A 112 19.49 21.13 -5.70
CA LYS A 112 20.83 21.29 -5.12
C LYS A 112 21.70 22.26 -5.91
N GLN A 113 21.21 22.74 -7.06
CA GLN A 113 21.77 23.86 -7.83
C GLN A 113 21.09 25.15 -7.39
#